data_AF-A0A2G6G0C7-F1
#
_entry.id   AF-A0A2G6G0C7-F1
#
_cell.length_a   1.000
_cell.length_b   1.000
_cell.length_c   1.000
_cell.angle_alpha   90.00
_cell.angle_beta   90.00
_cell.angle_gamma   90.00
#
_symmetry.space_group_name_H-M   'P 1'
#
loop_
_entity.id
_entity.type
_entity.pdbx_description
1 polymer ?
#
loop_
_entity_poly.entity_id
_entity_poly.type
_entity_poly.pdbx_seq_one_letter_code
_entity_poly.pdbx_strand_id
1 'polypeptide(L)'
;AKLVGANGTVIAADISKEMIRTMNAAIAREGVANVQTLKVYSYKDITGSNFDFILLMDTIHMMNDKSDVINFLLDKLKPQGKIIIKPDHMSAGELDALFSALGCKKQKINDDNCWLLSIS
;
A
#
# COMPACT_ATOMS: atom_id res chain seq x y z
N ALA A 1 9.57 0.14 -9.05
CA ALA A 1 9.77 -0.61 -10.30
C ALA A 1 11.15 -1.27 -10.35
N LYS A 2 12.25 -0.52 -10.44
CA LYS A 2 13.62 -1.09 -10.55
C LYS A 2 14.02 -1.97 -9.36
N LEU A 3 13.62 -1.60 -8.14
CA LEU A 3 13.97 -2.32 -6.91
C LEU A 3 13.49 -3.78 -6.88
N VAL A 4 12.35 -4.10 -7.51
CA VAL A 4 11.83 -5.49 -7.55
C VAL A 4 12.51 -6.34 -8.63
N GLY A 5 13.48 -5.78 -9.37
CA GLY A 5 14.19 -6.46 -10.45
C GLY A 5 13.31 -6.73 -11.69
N ALA A 6 13.92 -7.32 -12.73
CA ALA A 6 13.24 -7.57 -14.00
C ALA A 6 12.10 -8.60 -13.91
N ASN A 7 12.19 -9.54 -12.95
CA ASN A 7 11.20 -10.58 -12.74
C ASN A 7 10.13 -10.20 -11.69
N GLY A 8 10.35 -9.13 -10.94
CA GLY A 8 9.36 -8.62 -10.00
C GLY A 8 8.34 -7.76 -10.72
N THR A 9 7.08 -7.81 -10.27
CA THR A 9 5.97 -7.01 -10.81
C THR A 9 5.50 -6.00 -9.77
N VAL A 10 5.16 -4.78 -10.22
CA VAL A 10 4.51 -3.76 -9.41
C VAL A 10 3.09 -3.55 -9.92
N ILE A 11 2.11 -3.61 -9.02
CA ILE A 11 0.75 -3.18 -9.31
C ILE A 11 0.55 -1.81 -8.65
N ALA A 12 0.27 -0.79 -9.45
CA ALA A 12 0.00 0.57 -8.98
C ALA A 12 -1.50 0.87 -9.11
N ALA A 13 -2.22 0.88 -7.99
CA ALA A 13 -3.66 1.03 -7.96
C ALA A 13 -4.09 2.43 -7.51
N ASP A 14 -5.09 3.02 -8.17
CA ASP A 14 -5.63 4.34 -7.81
C ASP A 14 -7.12 4.46 -8.19
N ILE A 15 -7.86 5.28 -7.44
CA ILE A 15 -9.27 5.60 -7.71
C ILE A 15 -9.40 6.70 -8.76
N SER A 16 -8.39 7.55 -8.97
CA SER A 16 -8.43 8.62 -9.94
C SER A 16 -8.01 8.14 -11.31
N LYS A 17 -8.89 8.34 -12.31
CA LYS A 17 -8.56 8.10 -13.72
C LYS A 17 -7.40 8.98 -14.20
N GLU A 18 -7.29 10.19 -13.65
CA GLU A 18 -6.23 11.14 -13.98
C GLU A 18 -4.90 10.65 -13.44
N MET A 19 -4.86 10.15 -12.19
CA MET A 19 -3.63 9.57 -11.62
C MET A 19 -3.18 8.34 -12.39
N ILE A 20 -4.11 7.50 -12.85
CA ILE A 20 -3.80 6.37 -13.74
C ILE A 20 -3.17 6.85 -15.05
N ARG A 21 -3.67 7.93 -15.66
CA ARG A 21 -3.07 8.51 -16.87
C ARG A 21 -1.67 9.06 -16.61
N THR A 22 -1.50 9.80 -15.51
CA THR A 22 -0.20 10.34 -15.09
C THR A 22 0.82 9.24 -14.84
N MET A 23 0.44 8.16 -14.15
CA MET A 23 1.30 7.00 -13.92
C MET A 23 1.69 6.32 -15.23
N ASN A 24 0.75 6.10 -16.15
CA ASN A 24 1.06 5.49 -17.45
C ASN A 24 2.04 6.33 -18.27
N ALA A 25 1.87 7.66 -18.27
CA ALA A 25 2.81 8.56 -18.94
C ALA A 25 4.22 8.49 -18.30
N ALA A 26 4.30 8.45 -16.98
CA ALA A 26 5.56 8.28 -16.26
C ALA A 26 6.21 6.92 -16.57
N ILE A 27 5.45 5.82 -16.54
CA ILE A 27 5.92 4.47 -16.88
C ILE A 27 6.53 4.44 -18.28
N ALA A 28 5.85 5.03 -19.26
CA ALA A 28 6.33 5.11 -20.64
C ALA A 28 7.62 5.95 -20.75
N ARG A 29 7.66 7.11 -20.09
CA ARG A 29 8.84 7.99 -20.08
C ARG A 29 10.06 7.33 -19.43
N GLU A 30 9.86 6.60 -18.33
CA GLU A 30 10.94 5.93 -17.59
C GLU A 30 11.33 4.57 -18.20
N GLY A 31 10.57 4.07 -19.18
CA GLY A 31 10.85 2.81 -19.88
C GLY A 31 10.76 1.57 -19.00
N VAL A 32 9.91 1.57 -17.96
CA VAL A 32 9.77 0.43 -17.04
C VAL A 32 8.68 -0.52 -17.50
N ALA A 33 9.03 -1.78 -17.77
CA ALA A 33 8.09 -2.77 -18.31
C ALA A 33 7.31 -3.54 -17.24
N ASN A 34 7.76 -3.50 -15.99
CA ASN A 34 7.26 -4.36 -14.91
C ASN A 34 6.25 -3.69 -13.98
N VAL A 35 5.56 -2.65 -14.47
CA VAL A 35 4.54 -1.92 -13.73
C VAL A 35 3.20 -2.04 -14.44
N GLN A 36 2.18 -2.47 -13.71
CA GLN A 36 0.80 -2.54 -14.18
C GLN A 36 -0.04 -1.53 -13.40
N THR A 37 -0.67 -0.58 -14.09
CA THR A 37 -1.63 0.33 -13.44
C THR A 37 -2.99 -0.33 -13.33
N LEU A 38 -3.63 -0.21 -12.18
CA LEU A 38 -4.96 -0.75 -11.91
C LEU A 38 -5.91 0.39 -11.48
N LYS A 39 -6.85 0.76 -12.34
CA LYS A 39 -7.94 1.66 -11.93
C LYS A 39 -8.90 0.88 -11.04
N VAL A 40 -9.07 1.34 -9.81
CA VAL A 40 -10.02 0.75 -8.84
C VAL A 40 -11.14 1.75 -8.53
N TYR A 41 -12.25 1.28 -8.00
CA TYR A 41 -13.31 2.10 -7.39
C TYR A 41 -13.37 1.89 -5.87
N SER A 42 -12.84 0.76 -5.40
CA SER A 42 -12.66 0.43 -3.99
C SER A 42 -11.38 -0.36 -3.79
N TYR A 43 -10.81 -0.33 -2.57
CA TYR A 43 -9.73 -1.23 -2.18
C TYR A 43 -10.10 -2.72 -2.35
N LYS A 44 -11.40 -3.04 -2.31
CA LYS A 44 -11.94 -4.38 -2.54
C LYS A 44 -11.75 -4.88 -3.99
N ASP A 45 -11.52 -3.98 -4.95
CA ASP A 45 -11.25 -4.34 -6.34
C ASP A 45 -9.84 -4.92 -6.53
N ILE A 46 -8.99 -4.86 -5.50
CA ILE A 46 -7.69 -5.52 -5.48
C ILE A 46 -7.91 -7.02 -5.27
N THR A 47 -8.16 -7.72 -6.36
CA THR A 47 -8.47 -9.16 -6.36
C THR A 47 -7.24 -10.04 -6.17
N GLY A 48 -6.05 -9.54 -6.56
CA GLY A 48 -4.78 -10.23 -6.36
C GLY A 48 -4.50 -10.59 -4.90
N SER A 49 -3.74 -11.67 -4.71
CA SER A 49 -3.24 -12.13 -3.42
C SER A 49 -1.77 -12.54 -3.57
N ASN A 50 -1.10 -12.86 -2.47
CA ASN A 50 0.31 -13.23 -2.41
C ASN A 50 1.27 -12.07 -2.77
N PHE A 51 1.08 -10.90 -2.17
CA PHE A 51 2.05 -9.82 -2.26
C PHE A 51 3.22 -10.02 -1.29
N ASP A 52 4.44 -9.79 -1.76
CA ASP A 52 5.63 -9.69 -0.90
C ASP A 52 5.65 -8.35 -0.14
N PHE A 53 5.23 -7.28 -0.82
CA PHE A 53 5.13 -5.94 -0.25
C PHE A 53 3.88 -5.22 -0.75
N ILE A 54 3.26 -4.46 0.15
CA ILE A 54 2.20 -3.49 -0.16
C ILE A 54 2.65 -2.13 0.37
N LEU A 55 2.53 -1.08 -0.44
CA LEU A 55 2.89 0.28 -0.06
C LEU A 55 1.61 1.12 0.06
N LEU A 56 1.38 1.71 1.23
CA LEU A 56 0.31 2.68 1.49
C LEU A 56 0.95 4.02 1.82
N MET A 57 1.27 4.79 0.79
CA MET A 57 1.95 6.07 0.92
C MET A 57 0.91 7.18 0.92
N ASP A 58 0.74 7.85 2.06
CA ASP A 58 -0.11 9.04 2.19
C ASP A 58 -1.55 8.84 1.67
N THR A 59 -2.10 7.65 1.89
CA THR A 59 -3.41 7.26 1.36
C THR A 59 -4.40 6.90 2.46
N ILE A 60 -3.91 6.37 3.59
CA ILE A 60 -4.79 5.79 4.62
C ILE A 60 -5.65 6.84 5.33
N HIS A 61 -5.17 8.09 5.44
CA HIS A 61 -5.93 9.17 6.09
C HIS A 61 -7.23 9.50 5.33
N MET A 62 -7.25 9.28 4.01
CA MET A 62 -8.41 9.47 3.14
C MET A 62 -9.48 8.39 3.27
N MET A 63 -9.19 7.28 3.95
CA MET A 63 -10.09 6.14 4.09
C MET A 63 -10.93 6.28 5.35
N ASN A 64 -12.24 6.05 5.26
CA ASN A 64 -13.10 6.01 6.44
C ASN A 64 -12.83 4.74 7.26
N ASP A 65 -12.77 3.59 6.59
CA ASP A 65 -12.67 2.27 7.22
C ASP A 65 -11.20 1.80 7.32
N LYS A 66 -10.35 2.61 7.95
CA LYS A 66 -8.87 2.43 7.96
C LYS A 66 -8.43 1.03 8.41
N SER A 67 -9.01 0.52 9.51
CA SER A 67 -8.70 -0.80 10.04
C SER A 67 -9.10 -1.91 9.08
N ASP A 68 -10.27 -1.80 8.44
CA ASP A 68 -10.77 -2.79 7.48
C ASP A 68 -9.92 -2.82 6.21
N VAL A 69 -9.48 -1.64 5.73
CA VAL A 69 -8.55 -1.53 4.61
C VAL A 69 -7.23 -2.25 4.94
N ILE A 70 -6.66 -1.99 6.11
CA ILE A 70 -5.40 -2.61 6.51
C ILE A 70 -5.55 -4.13 6.68
N ASN A 71 -6.62 -4.60 7.35
CA ASN A 71 -6.88 -6.03 7.51
C ASN A 71 -7.07 -6.72 6.16
N PHE A 72 -7.86 -6.13 5.26
CA PHE A 72 -8.03 -6.65 3.91
C PHE A 72 -6.70 -6.78 3.17
N LEU A 73 -5.81 -5.79 3.29
CA LEU A 73 -4.50 -5.82 2.64
C LEU A 73 -3.54 -6.81 3.31
N LEU A 74 -3.62 -6.99 4.63
CA LEU A 74 -2.86 -8.02 5.35
C LEU A 74 -3.21 -9.41 4.83
N ASP A 75 -4.49 -9.68 4.56
CA ASP A 75 -4.97 -10.94 4.00
C ASP A 75 -4.49 -11.20 2.56
N LYS A 76 -4.01 -10.15 1.86
CA LYS A 76 -3.42 -10.30 0.52
C LYS A 76 -1.92 -10.59 0.55
N LEU A 77 -1.26 -10.51 1.70
CA LEU A 77 0.17 -10.77 1.82
C LEU A 77 0.49 -12.26 1.74
N LYS A 78 1.72 -12.57 1.29
CA LYS A 78 2.35 -13.87 1.58
C LYS A 78 2.65 -13.98 3.10
N PRO A 79 2.94 -15.18 3.64
CA PRO A 79 3.27 -15.35 5.06
C PRO A 79 4.38 -14.44 5.60
N GLN A 80 5.36 -14.08 4.76
CA GLN A 80 6.46 -13.16 5.13
C GLN A 80 6.28 -11.75 4.56
N GLY A 81 5.18 -11.51 3.85
CA GLY A 81 4.91 -10.24 3.21
C GLY A 81 4.68 -9.14 4.23
N LYS A 82 4.91 -7.89 3.79
CA LYS A 82 4.83 -6.70 4.65
C LYS A 82 3.97 -5.62 4.02
N ILE A 83 3.24 -4.88 4.85
CA ILE A 83 2.71 -3.57 4.47
C ILE A 83 3.69 -2.52 4.98
N ILE A 84 4.10 -1.60 4.12
CA ILE A 84 4.77 -0.37 4.53
C ILE A 84 3.74 0.76 4.41
N ILE A 85 3.48 1.43 5.53
CA ILE A 85 2.51 2.50 5.61
C ILE A 85 3.22 3.78 6.04
N LYS A 86 2.89 4.87 5.33
CA LYS A 86 3.28 6.23 5.69
C LYS A 86 1.99 7.02 5.92
N PRO A 87 1.46 7.02 7.16
CA PRO A 87 0.19 7.65 7.51
C PRO A 87 0.40 9.14 7.77
N ASP A 88 0.97 9.84 6.79
CA ASP A 88 1.05 11.30 6.82
C ASP A 88 -0.38 11.86 6.94
N HIS A 89 -0.51 13.02 7.58
CA HIS A 89 -1.79 13.67 7.91
C HIS A 89 -2.68 12.99 8.96
N MET A 90 -2.20 11.96 9.66
CA MET A 90 -2.85 11.45 10.89
C MET A 90 -2.17 12.01 12.14
N SER A 91 -2.97 12.38 13.15
CA SER A 91 -2.45 12.69 14.47
C SER A 91 -1.93 11.43 15.18
N ALA A 92 -1.06 11.62 16.19
CA ALA A 92 -0.57 10.51 17.01
C ALA A 92 -1.72 9.71 17.64
N GLY A 93 -2.75 10.39 18.15
CA GLY A 93 -3.91 9.72 18.76
C GLY A 93 -4.74 8.90 17.77
N GLU A 94 -4.92 9.38 16.53
CA GLU A 94 -5.59 8.59 15.48
C GLU A 94 -4.77 7.38 15.08
N LEU A 95 -3.45 7.52 14.99
CA LEU A 95 -2.55 6.42 14.67
C LEU A 95 -2.53 5.37 15.78
N ASP A 96 -2.48 5.80 17.04
CA ASP A 96 -2.55 4.93 18.20
C ASP A 96 -3.86 4.15 18.22
N ALA A 97 -5.00 4.83 18.01
CA ALA A 97 -6.30 4.19 17.95
C ALA A 97 -6.39 3.16 16.82
N LEU A 98 -5.89 3.50 15.62
CA LEU A 98 -5.81 2.57 14.49
C LEU A 98 -4.95 1.36 14.85
N PHE A 99 -3.77 1.58 15.42
CA PHE A 99 -2.84 0.50 15.73
C PHE A 99 -3.31 -0.40 16.87
N SER A 100 -4.00 0.15 17.88
CA SER A 100 -4.63 -0.64 18.93
C SER A 100 -5.74 -1.55 18.40
N ALA A 101 -6.44 -1.14 17.33
CA ALA A 101 -7.49 -1.95 16.70
C ALA A 101 -6.95 -3.08 15.82
N LEU A 102 -5.66 -3.06 15.45
CA LEU A 102 -5.07 -4.03 14.54
C LEU A 102 -4.40 -5.18 15.29
N GLY A 103 -4.76 -6.42 14.96
CA GLY A 103 -4.16 -7.66 15.50
C GLY A 103 -2.81 -8.07 14.88
N CYS A 104 -2.10 -7.14 14.24
CA CYS A 104 -0.86 -7.41 13.51
C CYS A 104 0.40 -6.88 14.24
N LYS A 105 1.58 -7.40 13.86
CA LYS A 105 2.88 -6.86 14.28
C LYS A 105 3.13 -5.51 13.62
N LYS A 106 3.71 -4.58 14.37
CA LYS A 106 3.95 -3.19 13.94
C LYS A 106 5.35 -2.78 14.35
N GLN A 107 6.10 -2.19 13.42
CA GLN A 107 7.45 -1.73 13.66
C GLN A 107 7.64 -0.38 12.98
N LYS A 108 8.08 0.64 13.73
CA LYS A 108 8.53 1.90 13.14
C LYS A 108 9.86 1.67 12.43
N ILE A 109 9.98 2.07 11.17
CA ILE A 109 11.17 1.77 10.35
C ILE A 109 12.14 2.96 10.20
N ASN A 110 11.68 4.18 10.46
CA ASN A 110 12.50 5.40 10.50
C ASN A 110 11.78 6.53 11.26
N ASP A 111 12.43 7.69 11.37
CA ASP A 111 11.85 8.86 12.03
C ASP A 111 10.76 9.56 11.21
N ASP A 112 10.66 9.28 9.91
CA ASP A 112 9.69 9.87 8.96
C ASP A 112 8.28 9.29 9.07
N ASN A 113 7.88 8.87 10.28
CA ASN A 113 6.59 8.24 10.57
C ASN A 113 6.24 7.05 9.65
N CYS A 114 7.25 6.30 9.20
CA CYS A 114 7.00 5.12 8.37
C CYS A 114 6.95 3.87 9.25
N TRP A 115 5.97 3.01 8.97
CA TRP A 115 5.70 1.81 9.75
C TRP A 115 5.61 0.59 8.85
N LEU A 116 6.11 -0.53 9.36
CA LEU A 116 6.02 -1.84 8.75
C LEU A 116 5.02 -2.67 9.56
N LEU A 117 4.02 -3.21 8.87
CA LEU A 117 3.00 -4.09 9.42
C LEU A 117 3.18 -5.49 8.84
N SER A 118 2.95 -6.52 9.66
CA SER A 118 2.97 -7.91 9.20
C SER A 118 2.04 -8.81 9.98
N ILE A 119 1.67 -9.92 9.36
CA ILE A 119 0.90 -11.00 10.00
C ILE A 119 1.61 -11.45 11.29
N SER A 120 0.82 -11.71 12.33
CA SER A 120 1.28 -12.12 13.66
C SER A 120 1.86 -13.53 13.67
#